data_AF-A0A3L7T7G4-F1
#
_entry.id   AF-A0A3L7T7G4-F1
#
_cell.length_a   1.000
_cell.length_b   1.000
_cell.length_c   1.000
_cell.angle_alpha   90.00
_cell.angle_beta   90.00
_cell.angle_gamma   90.00
#
_symmetry.space_group_name_H-M   'P 1'
#
loop_
_entity.id
_entity.type
_entity.pdbx_description
1 polymer ?
#
loop_
_entity_poly.entity_id
_entity_poly.type
_entity_poly.pdbx_seq_one_letter_code
_entity_poly.pdbx_strand_id
1 'polypeptide(L)'
;MLLADSGGPSVPDEHSDARHDDSARPLFIPRALVMLSSLWVFLCWILLFGFRPPVQPQAASYGPSIQMLFLLIGVGIAIGWPLLRLSARPSSAPFAQAAIDGISIFVLMQVVVWPLRLVTSWTLARAVAVDAALAAAIMLSAALLASTQSSPLPRRRTWAMVIAVALVLGPAMADILWNLVWEVDGASGVVATALSSLSAPSLLARFAQPSTIDPSPTDRALVFSAFFVATAVWVIAFFALLARRKTDAAMRLDREA
;
A
#
# COMPACT_ATOMS: atom_id res chain seq x y z
N MET A 1 58.00 47.32 -34.58
CA MET A 1 58.31 46.02 -35.23
C MET A 1 58.16 44.95 -34.16
N LEU A 2 57.21 44.01 -34.34
CA LEU A 2 56.95 42.76 -33.59
C LEU A 2 56.49 42.93 -32.11
N LEU A 3 55.20 42.72 -31.74
CA LEU A 3 54.40 41.48 -31.58
C LEU A 3 54.96 40.44 -30.59
N ALA A 4 54.23 40.25 -29.48
CA ALA A 4 54.02 39.02 -28.71
C ALA A 4 53.04 39.37 -27.57
N ASP A 5 51.73 39.28 -27.73
CA ASP A 5 50.92 38.04 -27.65
C ASP A 5 51.32 37.13 -26.48
N SER A 6 50.90 37.50 -25.28
CA SER A 6 50.93 36.63 -24.10
C SER A 6 49.55 35.99 -23.94
N GLY A 7 49.34 34.88 -24.65
CA GLY A 7 48.20 33.99 -24.46
C GLY A 7 48.12 33.53 -23.01
N GLY A 8 47.18 34.11 -22.26
CA GLY A 8 46.78 33.56 -20.97
C GLY A 8 46.09 32.21 -21.18
N PRO A 9 46.29 31.22 -20.29
CA PRO A 9 45.53 29.99 -20.33
C PRO A 9 44.05 30.32 -20.13
N SER A 10 43.27 30.22 -21.20
CA SER A 10 41.81 30.19 -21.13
C SER A 10 41.42 28.97 -20.31
N VAL A 11 41.05 29.20 -19.04
CA VAL A 11 40.41 28.18 -18.21
C VAL A 11 39.21 27.67 -19.00
N PRO A 12 39.09 26.35 -19.28
CA PRO A 12 37.91 25.82 -19.92
C PRO A 12 36.71 26.15 -19.05
N ASP A 13 35.70 26.79 -19.62
CA ASP A 13 34.42 27.07 -18.97
C ASP A 13 33.75 25.76 -18.53
N GLU A 14 34.06 25.30 -17.31
CA GLU A 14 33.47 24.15 -16.63
C GLU A 14 32.01 24.42 -16.19
N HIS A 15 31.36 25.44 -16.77
CA HIS A 15 30.02 25.91 -16.41
C HIS A 15 28.95 25.62 -17.47
N SER A 16 29.28 24.94 -18.56
CA SER A 16 28.34 24.73 -19.69
C SER A 16 27.76 23.31 -19.81
N ASP A 17 28.03 22.39 -18.87
CA ASP A 17 27.52 21.00 -18.97
C ASP A 17 26.50 20.60 -17.87
N ALA A 18 26.16 21.49 -16.94
CA ALA A 18 25.19 21.17 -15.88
C ALA A 18 23.71 21.26 -16.31
N ARG A 19 23.40 21.46 -17.61
CA ARG A 19 22.04 21.70 -18.11
C ARG A 19 21.35 20.52 -18.80
N HIS A 20 21.92 19.30 -18.80
CA HIS A 20 21.34 18.16 -19.53
C HIS A 20 20.99 16.91 -18.71
N ASP A 21 21.16 16.91 -17.38
CA ASP A 21 20.81 15.76 -16.53
C ASP A 21 19.37 15.80 -15.94
N ASP A 22 18.44 16.44 -16.66
CA ASP A 22 16.99 16.23 -16.48
C ASP A 22 16.51 14.97 -17.23
N SER A 23 17.44 14.09 -17.61
CA SER A 23 17.16 12.76 -18.12
C SER A 23 16.37 11.97 -17.06
N ALA A 24 15.09 11.75 -17.36
CA ALA A 24 14.14 10.86 -16.70
C ALA A 24 14.81 9.88 -15.72
N ARG A 25 14.86 10.25 -14.43
CA ARG A 25 15.41 9.36 -13.38
C ARG A 25 14.71 8.00 -13.48
N PRO A 26 15.47 6.91 -13.59
CA PRO A 26 14.90 5.60 -13.89
C PRO A 26 13.91 5.19 -12.82
N LEU A 27 12.73 4.74 -13.26
CA LEU A 27 11.75 4.08 -12.41
C LEU A 27 12.43 2.92 -11.67
N PHE A 28 12.37 2.93 -10.35
CA PHE A 28 12.98 1.87 -9.55
C PHE A 28 12.14 0.61 -9.69
N ILE A 29 12.69 -0.38 -10.40
CA ILE A 29 12.07 -1.71 -10.51
C ILE A 29 11.91 -2.29 -9.10
N PRO A 30 10.72 -2.75 -8.71
CA PRO A 30 10.40 -3.16 -7.34
C PRO A 30 10.98 -4.53 -6.96
N ARG A 31 12.19 -4.90 -7.40
CA ARG A 31 12.80 -6.22 -7.12
C ARG A 31 12.90 -6.49 -5.62
N ALA A 32 13.44 -5.53 -4.87
CA ALA A 32 13.56 -5.63 -3.42
C ALA A 32 12.20 -5.67 -2.71
N LEU A 33 11.21 -4.93 -3.22
CA LEU A 33 9.84 -4.94 -2.68
C LEU A 33 9.22 -6.33 -2.85
N VAL A 34 9.29 -6.90 -4.05
CA VAL A 34 8.76 -8.24 -4.33
C VAL A 34 9.46 -9.27 -3.47
N MET A 35 10.80 -9.26 -3.39
CA MET A 35 11.56 -10.18 -2.53
C MET A 35 11.14 -10.07 -1.06
N LEU A 36 11.01 -8.85 -0.53
CA LEU A 36 10.62 -8.64 0.85
C LEU A 36 9.16 -9.02 1.10
N SER A 37 8.26 -8.74 0.17
CA SER A 37 6.85 -9.17 0.25
C SER A 37 6.73 -10.69 0.21
N SER A 38 7.49 -11.37 -0.66
CA SER A 38 7.55 -12.84 -0.70
C SER A 38 8.10 -13.40 0.61
N LEU A 39 9.18 -12.82 1.14
CA LEU A 39 9.75 -13.21 2.43
C LEU A 39 8.74 -12.99 3.56
N TRP A 40 8.03 -11.87 3.57
CA TRP A 40 7.00 -11.56 4.57
C TRP A 40 5.88 -12.59 4.55
N VAL A 41 5.31 -12.88 3.38
CA VAL A 41 4.27 -13.90 3.22
C VAL A 41 4.78 -15.26 3.67
N PHE A 42 6.00 -15.63 3.31
CA PHE A 42 6.62 -16.89 3.69
C PHE A 42 6.83 -17.00 5.20
N LEU A 43 7.29 -15.93 5.85
CA LEU A 43 7.43 -15.88 7.31
C LEU A 43 6.07 -15.98 8.01
N CYS A 44 5.03 -15.28 7.51
CA CYS A 44 3.67 -15.42 8.03
C CYS A 44 3.16 -16.86 7.88
N TRP A 45 3.45 -17.49 6.74
CA TRP A 45 3.10 -18.89 6.50
C TRP A 45 3.77 -19.83 7.50
N ILE A 46 5.10 -19.72 7.67
CA ILE A 46 5.84 -20.54 8.65
C ILE A 46 5.31 -20.31 10.07
N LEU A 47 5.05 -19.06 10.44
CA LEU A 47 4.58 -18.72 11.79
C LEU A 47 3.21 -19.33 12.09
N LEU A 48 2.32 -19.42 11.09
CA LEU A 48 0.95 -19.88 11.28
C LEU A 48 0.74 -21.38 11.03
N PHE A 49 1.46 -21.97 10.08
CA PHE A 49 1.29 -23.38 9.69
C PHE A 49 2.48 -24.27 10.06
N GLY A 50 3.63 -23.67 10.38
CA GLY A 50 4.89 -24.38 10.62
C GLY A 50 5.46 -25.05 9.37
N PHE A 51 6.46 -25.91 9.56
CA PHE A 51 7.01 -26.80 8.51
C PHE A 51 6.15 -28.06 8.35
N ARG A 52 4.84 -27.91 8.15
CA ARG A 52 3.97 -29.05 7.85
C ARG A 52 3.95 -29.31 6.34
N PRO A 53 3.99 -30.58 5.90
CA PRO A 53 3.79 -30.90 4.50
C PRO A 53 2.42 -30.35 4.06
N PRO A 54 2.34 -29.71 2.88
CA PRO A 54 1.07 -29.26 2.34
C PRO A 54 0.19 -30.48 2.08
N VAL A 55 -1.14 -30.29 2.05
CA VAL A 55 -2.17 -31.31 1.78
C VAL A 55 -2.39 -32.38 2.87
N GLN A 56 -2.98 -31.97 3.99
CA GLN A 56 -4.11 -32.73 4.51
C GLN A 56 -5.41 -32.06 4.05
N PRO A 57 -6.13 -32.63 3.07
CA PRO A 57 -7.44 -32.12 2.68
C PRO A 57 -8.37 -32.26 3.89
N GLN A 58 -9.11 -31.19 4.22
CA GLN A 58 -10.22 -31.16 5.20
C GLN A 58 -9.92 -30.90 6.69
N ALA A 59 -8.88 -30.15 7.06
CA ALA A 59 -8.87 -29.63 8.42
C ALA A 59 -9.67 -28.30 8.48
N ALA A 60 -10.95 -28.38 8.89
CA ALA A 60 -11.74 -27.22 9.31
C ALA A 60 -10.98 -26.34 10.35
N SER A 61 -9.97 -26.90 10.99
CA SER A 61 -9.04 -26.23 11.90
C SER A 61 -8.10 -25.20 11.26
N TYR A 62 -7.90 -25.18 9.92
CA TYR A 62 -7.05 -24.17 9.29
C TYR A 62 -7.69 -22.78 9.19
N GLY A 63 -8.99 -22.68 9.49
CA GLY A 63 -9.72 -21.43 9.29
C GLY A 63 -9.19 -20.23 10.04
N PRO A 64 -9.03 -20.32 11.36
CA PRO A 64 -8.41 -19.26 12.14
C PRO A 64 -7.01 -18.90 11.64
N SER A 65 -6.19 -19.88 11.22
CA SER A 65 -4.85 -19.63 10.70
C SER A 65 -4.88 -18.87 9.36
N ILE A 66 -5.79 -19.21 8.44
CA ILE A 66 -5.94 -18.48 7.18
C ILE A 66 -6.42 -17.04 7.44
N GLN A 67 -7.36 -16.86 8.36
CA GLN A 67 -7.80 -15.52 8.77
C GLN A 67 -6.63 -14.68 9.31
N MET A 68 -5.79 -15.26 10.18
CA MET A 68 -4.60 -14.61 10.69
C MET A 68 -3.56 -14.33 9.59
N LEU A 69 -3.41 -15.22 8.61
CA LEU A 69 -2.51 -15.00 7.47
C LEU A 69 -2.92 -13.75 6.70
N PHE A 70 -4.20 -13.60 6.37
CA PHE A 70 -4.70 -12.43 5.65
C PHE A 70 -4.65 -11.15 6.47
N LEU A 71 -4.80 -11.26 7.80
CA LEU A 71 -4.56 -10.15 8.71
C LEU A 71 -3.10 -9.68 8.61
N LEU A 72 -2.13 -10.60 8.71
CA LEU A 72 -0.70 -10.27 8.60
C LEU A 72 -0.30 -9.76 7.21
N ILE A 73 -0.90 -10.29 6.15
CA ILE A 73 -0.74 -9.77 4.78
C ILE A 73 -1.25 -8.33 4.71
N GLY A 74 -2.44 -8.05 5.27
CA GLY A 74 -2.99 -6.71 5.34
C GLY A 74 -2.07 -5.74 6.09
N VAL A 75 -1.41 -6.19 7.16
CA VAL A 75 -0.41 -5.38 7.89
C VAL A 75 0.80 -5.09 7.00
N GLY A 76 1.29 -6.08 6.26
CA GLY A 76 2.38 -5.91 5.31
C GLY A 76 2.05 -4.88 4.21
N ILE A 77 0.83 -4.93 3.68
CA ILE A 77 0.35 -4.00 2.64
C ILE A 77 0.15 -2.59 3.20
N ALA A 78 -0.49 -2.46 4.36
CA ALA A 78 -0.94 -1.17 4.86
C ALA A 78 0.08 -0.44 5.76
N ILE A 79 1.03 -1.17 6.35
CA ILE A 79 2.13 -0.60 7.16
C ILE A 79 3.46 -0.85 6.47
N GLY A 80 3.83 -2.12 6.25
CA GLY A 80 5.16 -2.50 5.81
C GLY A 80 5.58 -1.82 4.50
N TRP A 81 4.73 -1.88 3.48
CA TRP A 81 5.00 -1.27 2.18
C TRP A 81 5.07 0.27 2.25
N PRO A 82 4.10 0.99 2.85
CA PRO A 82 4.19 2.43 3.03
C PRO A 82 5.43 2.88 3.79
N LEU A 83 5.77 2.23 4.90
CA LEU A 83 6.96 2.58 5.69
C LEU A 83 8.25 2.39 4.89
N LEU A 84 8.38 1.28 4.16
CA LEU A 84 9.53 1.01 3.30
C LEU A 84 9.68 2.06 2.20
N ARG A 85 8.58 2.47 1.57
CA ARG A 85 8.63 3.50 0.52
C ARG A 85 8.84 4.89 1.07
N LEU A 86 8.26 5.20 2.22
CA LEU A 86 8.43 6.48 2.90
C LEU A 86 9.77 6.60 3.60
N SER A 87 10.57 5.54 3.76
CA SER A 87 11.96 5.61 4.24
C SER A 87 12.98 5.77 3.11
N ALA A 88 12.63 5.34 1.89
CA ALA A 88 13.47 5.51 0.70
C ALA A 88 13.60 6.98 0.25
N ARG A 89 14.45 7.24 -0.75
CA ARG A 89 14.57 8.59 -1.35
C ARG A 89 13.28 8.99 -2.08
N PRO A 90 12.93 10.29 -2.11
CA PRO A 90 11.77 10.78 -2.86
C PRO A 90 11.84 10.40 -4.34
N SER A 91 10.70 10.00 -4.91
CA SER A 91 10.58 9.62 -6.33
C SER A 91 10.16 10.81 -7.20
N SER A 92 10.70 10.89 -8.41
CA SER A 92 10.29 11.87 -9.45
C SER A 92 8.90 11.57 -10.01
N ALA A 93 8.47 10.29 -9.98
CA ALA A 93 7.18 9.82 -10.47
C ALA A 93 6.44 9.03 -9.37
N PRO A 94 5.96 9.70 -8.30
CA PRO A 94 5.38 9.05 -7.11
C PRO A 94 4.15 8.20 -7.44
N PHE A 95 3.31 8.67 -8.38
CA PHE A 95 2.11 7.96 -8.79
C PHE A 95 2.43 6.68 -9.57
N ALA A 96 3.28 6.78 -10.60
CA ALA A 96 3.68 5.62 -11.41
C ALA A 96 4.40 4.57 -10.55
N GLN A 97 5.27 5.02 -9.63
CA GLN A 97 5.95 4.13 -8.69
C GLN A 97 4.96 3.41 -7.78
N ALA A 98 4.02 4.13 -7.15
CA ALA A 98 3.02 3.53 -6.27
C ALA A 98 2.10 2.56 -7.04
N ALA A 99 1.75 2.86 -8.29
CA ALA A 99 0.94 1.98 -9.14
C ALA A 99 1.68 0.68 -9.50
N ILE A 100 2.94 0.78 -9.94
CA ILE A 100 3.76 -0.39 -10.31
C ILE A 100 4.00 -1.28 -9.10
N ASP A 101 4.30 -0.69 -7.94
CA ASP A 101 4.42 -1.40 -6.67
C ASP A 101 3.12 -2.12 -6.30
N GLY A 102 1.99 -1.41 -6.37
CA GLY A 102 0.69 -1.96 -6.04
C GLY A 102 0.31 -3.13 -6.96
N ILE A 103 0.52 -3.01 -8.27
CA ILE A 103 0.31 -4.10 -9.23
C ILE A 103 1.23 -5.29 -8.91
N SER A 104 2.49 -5.03 -8.59
CA SER A 104 3.46 -6.08 -8.24
C SER A 104 3.03 -6.86 -6.99
N ILE A 105 2.60 -6.15 -5.95
CA ILE A 105 2.06 -6.76 -4.73
C ILE A 105 0.78 -7.53 -5.04
N PHE A 106 -0.14 -6.95 -5.81
CA PHE A 106 -1.40 -7.59 -6.16
C PHE A 106 -1.17 -8.91 -6.89
N VAL A 107 -0.35 -8.91 -7.96
CA VAL A 107 0.01 -10.10 -8.73
C VAL A 107 0.70 -11.14 -7.86
N LEU A 108 1.61 -10.74 -6.97
CA LEU A 108 2.26 -11.65 -6.03
C LEU A 108 1.23 -12.32 -5.10
N MET A 109 0.24 -11.59 -4.61
CA MET A 109 -0.80 -12.15 -3.74
C MET A 109 -1.73 -13.10 -4.48
N GLN A 110 -1.94 -12.94 -5.80
CA GLN A 110 -2.72 -13.90 -6.58
C GLN A 110 -2.11 -15.30 -6.55
N VAL A 111 -0.77 -15.41 -6.49
CA VAL A 111 -0.06 -16.69 -6.32
C VAL A 111 -0.36 -17.35 -4.97
N VAL A 112 -0.82 -16.59 -3.97
CA VAL A 112 -1.21 -17.10 -2.65
C VAL A 112 -2.70 -17.41 -2.59
N VAL A 113 -3.54 -16.48 -3.05
CA VAL A 113 -5.01 -16.54 -2.95
C VAL A 113 -5.58 -17.72 -3.75
N TRP A 114 -5.13 -17.92 -5.00
CA TRP A 114 -5.71 -18.95 -5.86
C TRP A 114 -5.40 -20.39 -5.43
N PRO A 115 -4.16 -20.75 -5.06
CA PRO A 115 -3.90 -22.06 -4.47
C PRO A 115 -4.66 -22.28 -3.16
N LEU A 116 -4.79 -21.24 -2.31
CA LEU A 116 -5.60 -21.34 -1.10
C LEU A 116 -7.07 -21.63 -1.39
N ARG A 117 -7.63 -21.13 -2.49
CA ARG A 117 -8.99 -21.48 -2.92
C ARG A 117 -9.15 -23.00 -3.17
N LEU A 118 -8.11 -23.68 -3.65
CA LEU A 118 -8.17 -25.13 -3.89
C LEU A 118 -8.12 -25.97 -2.60
N VAL A 119 -7.53 -25.41 -1.54
CA VAL A 119 -7.36 -26.09 -0.24
C VAL A 119 -8.46 -25.70 0.75
N THR A 120 -9.15 -24.58 0.49
CA THR A 120 -10.25 -24.06 1.31
C THR A 120 -11.60 -24.37 0.70
N SER A 121 -12.67 -24.25 1.49
CA SER A 121 -14.05 -24.38 1.04
C SER A 121 -14.62 -23.10 0.40
N TRP A 122 -13.76 -22.19 -0.04
CA TRP A 122 -14.19 -20.90 -0.57
C TRP A 122 -14.97 -21.03 -1.87
N THR A 123 -16.16 -20.43 -1.89
CA THR A 123 -16.91 -20.21 -3.12
C THR A 123 -16.19 -19.21 -4.02
N LEU A 124 -16.52 -19.19 -5.32
CA LEU A 124 -15.98 -18.21 -6.25
C LEU A 124 -16.29 -16.77 -5.81
N ALA A 125 -17.52 -16.51 -5.32
CA ALA A 125 -17.93 -15.19 -4.85
C ALA A 125 -17.08 -14.72 -3.66
N ARG A 126 -16.70 -15.62 -2.76
CA ARG A 126 -15.82 -15.30 -1.63
C ARG A 126 -14.39 -15.00 -2.09
N ALA A 127 -13.84 -15.78 -3.02
CA ALA A 127 -12.52 -15.51 -3.59
C ALA A 127 -12.47 -14.11 -4.25
N VAL A 128 -13.49 -13.76 -5.04
CA VAL A 128 -13.62 -12.42 -5.65
C VAL A 128 -13.73 -11.33 -4.57
N ALA A 129 -14.43 -11.57 -3.47
CA ALA A 129 -14.50 -10.61 -2.36
C ALA A 129 -13.12 -10.43 -1.68
N VAL A 130 -12.34 -11.48 -1.52
CA VAL A 130 -10.96 -11.39 -1.01
C VAL A 130 -10.09 -10.57 -1.97
N ASP A 131 -10.18 -10.81 -3.29
CA ASP A 131 -9.44 -10.05 -4.29
C ASP A 131 -9.84 -8.56 -4.31
N ALA A 132 -11.13 -8.26 -4.19
CA ALA A 132 -11.63 -6.89 -4.12
C ALA A 132 -11.16 -6.17 -2.84
N ALA A 133 -11.18 -6.84 -1.69
CA ALA A 133 -10.66 -6.32 -0.43
C ALA A 133 -9.15 -6.05 -0.51
N LEU A 134 -8.41 -6.97 -1.16
CA LEU A 134 -6.98 -6.83 -1.40
C LEU A 134 -6.66 -5.65 -2.32
N ALA A 135 -7.40 -5.51 -3.42
CA ALA A 135 -7.25 -4.39 -4.34
C ALA A 135 -7.57 -3.06 -3.65
N ALA A 136 -8.63 -3.01 -2.82
CA ALA A 136 -8.99 -1.83 -2.04
C ALA A 136 -7.87 -1.43 -1.07
N ALA A 137 -7.32 -2.38 -0.32
CA ALA A 137 -6.20 -2.14 0.60
C ALA A 137 -4.96 -1.59 -0.13
N ILE A 138 -4.59 -2.22 -1.24
CA ILE A 138 -3.44 -1.80 -2.06
C ILE A 138 -3.66 -0.39 -2.62
N MET A 139 -4.85 -0.09 -3.15
CA MET A 139 -5.17 1.23 -3.70
C MET A 139 -5.13 2.33 -2.64
N LEU A 140 -5.63 2.08 -1.42
CA LEU A 140 -5.55 3.04 -0.32
C LEU A 140 -4.11 3.31 0.09
N SER A 141 -3.29 2.27 0.27
CA SER A 141 -1.86 2.40 0.58
C SER A 141 -1.11 3.11 -0.53
N ALA A 142 -1.42 2.79 -1.79
CA ALA A 142 -0.87 3.46 -2.94
C ALA A 142 -1.23 4.95 -2.94
N ALA A 143 -2.49 5.30 -2.66
CA ALA A 143 -2.96 6.70 -2.68
C ALA A 143 -2.25 7.54 -1.61
N LEU A 144 -2.07 6.95 -0.42
CA LEU A 144 -1.28 7.55 0.64
C LEU A 144 0.17 7.78 0.19
N LEU A 145 0.79 6.81 -0.47
CA LEU A 145 2.15 6.94 -1.01
C LEU A 145 2.23 8.00 -2.11
N ALA A 146 1.35 7.94 -3.10
CA ALA A 146 1.34 8.88 -4.23
C ALA A 146 1.18 10.34 -3.77
N SER A 147 0.41 10.59 -2.71
CA SER A 147 0.16 11.93 -2.17
C SER A 147 1.30 12.49 -1.31
N THR A 148 2.18 11.63 -0.79
CA THR A 148 3.18 12.00 0.23
C THR A 148 4.62 11.82 -0.24
N GLN A 149 4.87 10.89 -1.15
CA GLN A 149 6.22 10.52 -1.61
C GLN A 149 6.92 11.61 -2.43
N SER A 150 6.18 12.58 -2.98
CA SER A 150 6.76 13.75 -3.67
C SER A 150 7.26 14.83 -2.73
N SER A 151 6.92 14.77 -1.44
CA SER A 151 7.25 15.84 -0.50
C SER A 151 8.72 15.75 -0.06
N PRO A 152 9.54 16.81 -0.24
CA PRO A 152 10.90 16.86 0.29
C PRO A 152 10.92 17.01 1.82
N LEU A 153 9.84 17.50 2.42
CA LEU A 153 9.76 17.78 3.85
C LEU A 153 9.69 16.47 4.67
N PRO A 154 10.65 16.23 5.60
CA PRO A 154 10.65 15.02 6.43
C PRO A 154 9.40 14.91 7.30
N ARG A 155 8.89 16.05 7.81
CA ARG A 155 7.68 16.10 8.64
C ARG A 155 6.45 15.52 7.94
N ARG A 156 6.27 15.77 6.64
CA ARG A 156 5.13 15.21 5.87
C ARG A 156 5.23 13.69 5.73
N ARG A 157 6.46 13.16 5.56
CA ARG A 157 6.71 11.71 5.51
C ARG A 157 6.43 11.06 6.86
N THR A 158 6.90 11.66 7.96
CA THR A 158 6.60 11.16 9.31
C THR A 158 5.11 11.14 9.59
N TRP A 159 4.37 12.19 9.24
CA TRP A 159 2.91 12.19 9.37
C TRP A 159 2.24 11.11 8.52
N ALA A 160 2.71 10.89 7.29
CA ALA A 160 2.19 9.81 6.44
C ALA A 160 2.43 8.43 7.06
N MET A 161 3.60 8.20 7.68
CA MET A 161 3.89 6.97 8.43
C MET A 161 2.95 6.81 9.64
N VAL A 162 2.75 7.88 10.42
CA VAL A 162 1.82 7.89 11.56
C VAL A 162 0.39 7.61 11.10
N ILE A 163 -0.06 8.23 10.01
CA ILE A 163 -1.39 8.01 9.43
C ILE A 163 -1.53 6.55 8.96
N ALA A 164 -0.53 5.98 8.27
CA ALA A 164 -0.57 4.59 7.85
C ALA A 164 -0.74 3.63 9.05
N VAL A 165 0.05 3.85 10.11
CA VAL A 165 -0.04 3.05 11.34
C VAL A 165 -1.38 3.27 12.04
N ALA A 166 -1.85 4.51 12.15
CA ALA A 166 -3.12 4.85 12.79
C ALA A 166 -4.33 4.29 12.03
N LEU A 167 -4.33 4.29 10.70
CA LEU A 167 -5.42 3.68 9.91
C LEU A 167 -5.51 2.18 10.09
N VAL A 168 -4.39 1.53 10.40
CA VAL A 168 -4.32 0.08 10.59
C VAL A 168 -4.62 -0.33 12.03
N LEU A 169 -3.92 0.28 12.99
CA LEU A 169 -4.02 -0.09 14.40
C LEU A 169 -5.14 0.67 15.13
N GLY A 170 -5.49 1.87 14.66
CA GLY A 170 -6.48 2.73 15.30
C GLY A 170 -7.82 2.04 15.51
N PRO A 171 -8.42 1.38 14.50
CA PRO A 171 -9.67 0.66 14.69
C PRO A 171 -9.59 -0.45 15.75
N ALA A 172 -8.51 -1.23 15.77
CA ALA A 172 -8.32 -2.30 16.75
C ALA A 172 -8.09 -1.74 18.17
N MET A 173 -7.30 -0.67 18.29
CA MET A 173 -7.09 -0.01 19.58
C MET A 173 -8.37 0.65 20.10
N ALA A 174 -9.15 1.28 19.22
CA ALA A 174 -10.42 1.89 19.57
C ALA A 174 -11.42 0.84 20.08
N ASP A 175 -11.48 -0.32 19.43
CA ASP A 175 -12.32 -1.45 19.87
C ASP A 175 -11.89 -1.98 21.25
N ILE A 176 -10.59 -2.22 21.45
CA ILE A 176 -10.05 -2.66 22.75
C ILE A 176 -10.35 -1.64 23.86
N LEU A 177 -10.09 -0.35 23.60
CA LEU A 177 -10.36 0.72 24.57
C LEU A 177 -11.85 0.87 24.86
N TRP A 178 -12.71 0.73 23.85
CA TRP A 178 -14.15 0.80 24.01
C TRP A 178 -14.65 -0.34 24.91
N ASN A 179 -14.23 -1.57 24.63
CA ASN A 179 -14.61 -2.74 25.41
C ASN A 179 -14.06 -2.68 26.85
N LEU A 180 -12.85 -2.13 27.03
CA LEU A 180 -12.24 -1.93 28.34
C LEU A 180 -12.97 -0.88 29.19
N VAL A 181 -13.42 0.22 28.58
CA VAL A 181 -14.04 1.34 29.30
C VAL A 181 -15.50 1.09 29.59
N TRP A 182 -16.23 0.45 28.67
CA TRP A 182 -17.69 0.46 28.72
C TRP A 182 -18.33 -0.86 29.15
N GLU A 183 -17.67 -2.01 29.14
CA GLU A 183 -18.24 -3.31 29.60
C GLU A 183 -19.70 -3.54 29.09
N VAL A 184 -20.05 -3.00 27.92
CA VAL A 184 -21.41 -3.06 27.38
C VAL A 184 -21.54 -4.33 26.55
N ASP A 185 -22.21 -5.33 27.12
CA ASP A 185 -22.72 -6.48 26.38
C ASP A 185 -23.75 -6.03 25.32
N GLY A 186 -23.30 -5.92 24.07
CA GLY A 186 -24.19 -6.07 22.90
C GLY A 186 -24.58 -4.81 22.11
N ALA A 187 -24.36 -3.58 22.59
CA ALA A 187 -24.76 -2.36 21.84
C ALA A 187 -23.64 -1.75 20.95
N SER A 188 -22.39 -2.18 21.11
CA SER A 188 -21.19 -1.65 20.42
C SER A 188 -20.93 -2.26 19.04
N GLY A 189 -21.67 -3.30 18.66
CA GLY A 189 -21.37 -4.13 17.49
C GLY A 189 -21.32 -3.38 16.16
N VAL A 190 -22.17 -2.38 15.93
CA VAL A 190 -22.31 -1.72 14.61
C VAL A 190 -21.20 -0.69 14.36
N VAL A 191 -20.90 0.17 15.34
CA VAL A 191 -19.84 1.18 15.20
C VAL A 191 -18.46 0.52 15.22
N ALA A 192 -18.25 -0.48 16.08
CA ALA A 192 -17.02 -1.27 16.10
C ALA A 192 -16.81 -2.07 14.81
N THR A 193 -17.86 -2.69 14.24
CA THR A 193 -17.75 -3.35 12.92
C THR A 193 -17.54 -2.35 11.78
N ALA A 194 -18.17 -1.18 11.82
CA ALA A 194 -17.95 -0.14 10.82
C ALA A 194 -16.51 0.39 10.86
N LEU A 195 -15.99 0.72 12.05
CA LEU A 195 -14.62 1.22 12.22
C LEU A 195 -13.57 0.16 11.89
N SER A 196 -13.75 -1.09 12.35
CA SER A 196 -12.84 -2.19 12.01
C SER A 196 -12.88 -2.52 10.51
N SER A 197 -14.02 -2.38 9.84
CA SER A 197 -14.11 -2.62 8.39
C SER A 197 -13.33 -1.62 7.53
N LEU A 198 -12.91 -0.49 8.09
CA LEU A 198 -12.07 0.50 7.40
C LEU A 198 -10.58 0.14 7.44
N SER A 199 -10.16 -0.78 8.31
CA SER A 199 -8.78 -1.23 8.38
C SER A 199 -8.52 -2.31 7.33
N ALA A 200 -7.45 -2.16 6.54
CA ALA A 200 -7.07 -3.15 5.53
C ALA A 200 -6.89 -4.57 6.09
N PRO A 201 -6.19 -4.79 7.24
CA PRO A 201 -6.08 -6.12 7.83
C PRO A 201 -7.42 -6.72 8.25
N SER A 202 -8.28 -5.93 8.89
CA SER A 202 -9.57 -6.41 9.36
C SER A 202 -10.51 -6.75 8.21
N LEU A 203 -10.51 -5.92 7.14
CA LEU A 203 -11.28 -6.17 5.93
C LEU A 203 -10.85 -7.49 5.27
N LEU A 204 -9.54 -7.69 5.07
CA LEU A 204 -8.99 -8.92 4.50
C LEU A 204 -9.29 -10.15 5.36
N ALA A 205 -9.09 -10.05 6.67
CA ALA A 205 -9.35 -11.13 7.61
C ALA A 205 -10.83 -11.56 7.61
N ARG A 206 -11.77 -10.61 7.52
CA ARG A 206 -13.22 -10.88 7.48
C ARG A 206 -13.61 -11.78 6.31
N PHE A 207 -13.10 -11.50 5.11
CA PHE A 207 -13.43 -12.29 3.91
C PHE A 207 -12.64 -13.59 3.80
N ALA A 208 -11.50 -13.68 4.47
CA ALA A 208 -10.65 -14.87 4.49
C ALA A 208 -11.16 -16.01 5.38
N GLN A 209 -12.25 -15.82 6.13
CA GLN A 209 -12.84 -16.90 6.93
C GLN A 209 -13.26 -18.07 6.01
N PRO A 210 -12.93 -19.34 6.35
CA PRO A 210 -13.43 -20.45 5.58
C PRO A 210 -14.91 -20.60 5.84
N SER A 211 -15.67 -20.50 4.77
CA SER A 211 -17.08 -20.83 4.79
C SER A 211 -17.46 -21.25 3.38
N THR A 212 -18.27 -22.30 3.34
CA THR A 212 -18.95 -22.79 2.14
C THR A 212 -20.09 -21.87 1.71
N ILE A 213 -20.45 -20.91 2.55
CA ILE A 213 -21.54 -19.97 2.30
C ILE A 213 -20.98 -18.74 1.60
N ASP A 214 -21.66 -18.33 0.54
CA ASP A 214 -21.37 -17.09 -0.16
C ASP A 214 -21.42 -15.88 0.78
N PRO A 215 -20.63 -14.82 0.51
CA PRO A 215 -20.74 -13.58 1.27
C PRO A 215 -22.17 -13.05 1.23
N SER A 216 -22.67 -12.60 2.38
CA SER A 216 -24.02 -12.01 2.49
C SER A 216 -24.14 -10.77 1.59
N PRO A 217 -25.36 -10.33 1.21
CA PRO A 217 -25.54 -9.10 0.43
C PRO A 217 -24.87 -7.88 1.09
N THR A 218 -24.90 -7.81 2.42
CA THR A 218 -24.25 -6.76 3.22
C THR A 218 -22.72 -6.82 3.09
N ASP A 219 -22.14 -8.01 3.14
CA ASP A 219 -20.69 -8.18 2.99
C ASP A 219 -20.23 -7.81 1.57
N ARG A 220 -21.02 -8.19 0.55
CA ARG A 220 -20.76 -7.77 -0.85
C ARG A 220 -20.82 -6.25 -0.97
N ALA A 221 -21.87 -5.63 -0.44
CA ALA A 221 -22.01 -4.17 -0.47
C ALA A 221 -20.82 -3.47 0.24
N LEU A 222 -20.36 -4.03 1.36
CA LEU A 222 -19.23 -3.49 2.11
C LEU A 222 -17.92 -3.56 1.31
N VAL A 223 -17.58 -4.71 0.72
CA VAL A 223 -16.33 -4.83 -0.05
C VAL A 223 -16.35 -3.97 -1.32
N PHE A 224 -17.48 -3.89 -2.02
CA PHE A 224 -17.60 -3.02 -3.18
C PHE A 224 -17.51 -1.54 -2.77
N SER A 225 -18.15 -1.15 -1.66
CA SER A 225 -18.05 0.21 -1.14
C SER A 225 -16.60 0.56 -0.78
N ALA A 226 -15.88 -0.35 -0.11
CA ALA A 226 -14.47 -0.17 0.21
C ALA A 226 -13.62 -0.01 -1.07
N PHE A 227 -13.88 -0.84 -2.09
CA PHE A 227 -13.20 -0.74 -3.39
C PHE A 227 -13.48 0.59 -4.11
N PHE A 228 -14.74 1.04 -4.14
CA PHE A 228 -15.13 2.31 -4.74
C PHE A 228 -14.53 3.50 -3.99
N VAL A 229 -14.55 3.49 -2.66
CA VAL A 229 -13.91 4.52 -1.83
C VAL A 229 -12.41 4.54 -2.08
N ALA A 230 -11.74 3.39 -2.10
CA ALA A 230 -10.32 3.29 -2.41
C ALA A 230 -9.98 3.85 -3.79
N THR A 231 -10.80 3.52 -4.79
CA THR A 231 -10.67 4.05 -6.16
C THR A 231 -10.86 5.57 -6.18
N ALA A 232 -11.88 6.09 -5.50
CA ALA A 232 -12.13 7.53 -5.42
C ALA A 232 -10.97 8.26 -4.74
N VAL A 233 -10.45 7.74 -3.63
CA VAL A 233 -9.28 8.29 -2.92
C VAL A 233 -8.04 8.29 -3.82
N TRP A 234 -7.81 7.21 -4.58
CA TRP A 234 -6.73 7.12 -5.55
C TRP A 234 -6.84 8.16 -6.68
N VAL A 235 -8.05 8.31 -7.24
CA VAL A 235 -8.34 9.32 -8.29
C VAL A 235 -8.17 10.74 -7.76
N ILE A 236 -8.66 11.04 -6.55
CA ILE A 236 -8.48 12.34 -5.91
C ILE A 236 -6.99 12.62 -5.69
N ALA A 237 -6.22 11.64 -5.21
CA ALA A 237 -4.78 11.77 -5.02
C ALA A 237 -4.06 12.06 -6.35
N PHE A 238 -4.47 11.41 -7.44
CA PHE A 238 -3.95 11.67 -8.78
C PHE A 238 -4.19 13.12 -9.23
N PHE A 239 -5.44 13.58 -9.16
CA PHE A 239 -5.78 14.96 -9.57
C PHE A 239 -5.13 16.02 -8.67
N ALA A 240 -5.06 15.78 -7.37
CA ALA A 240 -4.37 16.67 -6.44
C ALA A 240 -2.88 16.79 -6.76
N LEU A 241 -2.23 15.70 -7.17
CA LEU A 241 -0.83 15.72 -7.61
C LEU A 241 -0.66 16.52 -8.90
N LEU A 242 -1.54 16.33 -9.88
CA LEU A 242 -1.52 17.09 -11.13
C LEU A 242 -1.70 18.59 -10.90
N ALA A 243 -2.64 18.97 -10.02
CA ALA A 243 -2.88 20.37 -9.67
C ALA A 243 -1.62 21.01 -9.05
N ARG A 244 -0.96 20.31 -8.13
CA ARG A 244 0.29 20.78 -7.50
C ARG A 244 1.42 20.99 -8.52
N ARG A 245 1.57 20.06 -9.47
CA ARG A 245 2.60 20.19 -10.53
C ARG A 245 2.36 21.42 -11.41
N LYS A 246 1.10 21.72 -11.73
CA LYS A 246 0.75 22.92 -12.51
C LYS A 246 1.05 24.21 -11.74
N THR A 247 0.71 24.28 -10.46
CA THR A 247 1.01 25.47 -9.63
C THR A 247 2.51 25.67 -9.46
N ASP A 248 3.27 24.60 -9.26
CA ASP A 248 4.73 24.68 -9.13
C ASP A 248 5.40 25.15 -10.44
N ALA A 249 4.86 24.75 -11.59
CA ALA A 249 5.35 25.22 -12.89
C ALA A 249 5.06 26.71 -13.12
N ALA A 250 3.84 27.17 -12.79
CA ALA A 250 3.47 28.58 -12.92
C ALA A 250 4.35 29.50 -12.05
N MET A 251 4.58 29.12 -10.79
CA MET A 251 5.44 29.89 -9.88
C MET A 251 6.92 29.94 -10.30
N ARG A 252 7.40 28.98 -11.11
CA ARG A 252 8.77 29.02 -11.66
C ARG A 252 8.87 30.01 -12.80
N LEU A 253 7.88 30.03 -13.69
CA LEU A 253 7.81 30.98 -14.81
C LEU A 253 7.76 32.44 -14.29
N ASP A 254 6.97 32.70 -13.25
CA ASP A 254 6.87 34.04 -12.63
C ASP A 254 8.17 34.51 -11.96
N ARG A 255 9.10 33.60 -11.60
CA ARG A 255 10.41 33.96 -11.03
C ARG A 255 11.49 34.20 -12.08
N GLU A 256 11.26 33.72 -13.29
CA GLU A 256 12.20 33.84 -14.42
C GLU A 256 11.87 35.02 -15.34
N ALA A 257 10.66 35.60 -15.21
CA ALA A 257 10.21 36.81 -15.90
C ALA A 257 10.58 38.08 -15.13
#